data_AF-A0A168FAR1-F1
#
_entry.id   AF-A0A168FAR1-F1
#
_cell.length_a   1.000
_cell.length_b   1.000
_cell.length_c   1.000
_cell.angle_alpha   90.00
_cell.angle_beta   90.00
_cell.angle_gamma   90.00
#
_symmetry.space_group_name_H-M   'P 1'
#
loop_
_entity.id
_entity.type
_entity.pdbx_description
1 polymer ?
#
loop_
_entity_poly.entity_id
_entity_poly.type
_entity_poly.pdbx_seq_one_letter_code
_entity_poly.pdbx_strand_id
1 'polypeptide(L)'
;MIQVTESRKKQLDYTGITEADLTYLSEQKEYFEAITDIVVDHLYDHIYEQPELVAIITKNSTIDRLKKTQRWYFMTMVDGHIDMDFIEKRLAIGKVHSRIGLTTNWYLGTYMTYLDISIQCLKKVAPEQWMTIMLSLAKLFNFDSQLVLESYEQDEKKKVQELFEERQDTLIKVNKAVQELITLMVELSGSSQSITDTAVNTADLQDQAYDKVNLLRSKISEITVVGDLLQEVSDQTHLLGLNAAIEAAHAKEFGRGFGVVADEIRKLASHSKNSLKEIKVTLNEISNVLQEVMKDSERTTLLARAQAASSQELTAFVNMIESVTEQLENIK
;
A
#
# COMPACT_ATOMS: atom_id res chain seq x y z
N MET A 1 -59.83 -12.27 -6.97
CA MET A 1 -59.48 -13.65 -6.54
C MET A 1 -58.02 -13.72 -6.14
N ILE A 2 -57.69 -14.52 -5.13
CA ILE A 2 -56.34 -14.66 -4.58
C ILE A 2 -55.69 -15.93 -5.16
N GLN A 3 -54.57 -15.77 -5.88
CA GLN A 3 -53.80 -16.86 -6.49
C GLN A 3 -52.31 -16.72 -6.20
N VAL A 4 -51.89 -17.17 -5.01
CA VAL A 4 -50.53 -16.96 -4.52
C VAL A 4 -49.97 -18.23 -3.87
N THR A 5 -48.66 -18.24 -3.60
CA THR A 5 -48.02 -19.35 -2.89
C THR A 5 -48.53 -19.50 -1.45
N GLU A 6 -48.39 -20.69 -0.86
CA GLU A 6 -48.78 -20.96 0.54
C GLU A 6 -48.16 -19.98 1.54
N SER A 7 -46.91 -19.56 1.33
CA SER A 7 -46.26 -18.56 2.18
C SER A 7 -46.95 -17.19 2.11
N ARG A 8 -47.31 -16.76 0.90
CA ARG A 8 -48.02 -15.49 0.67
C ARG A 8 -49.44 -15.55 1.21
N LYS A 9 -50.10 -16.69 1.10
CA LYS A 9 -51.42 -16.91 1.68
C LYS A 9 -51.41 -16.67 3.19
N LYS A 10 -50.42 -17.19 3.91
CA LYS A 10 -50.26 -16.93 5.36
C LYS A 10 -50.09 -15.45 5.70
N GLN A 11 -49.38 -14.68 4.87
CA GLN A 11 -49.23 -13.23 5.04
C GLN A 11 -50.57 -12.50 4.81
N LEU A 12 -51.32 -12.88 3.78
CA LEU A 12 -52.66 -12.35 3.50
C LEU A 12 -53.63 -12.67 4.64
N ASP A 13 -53.60 -13.91 5.15
CA ASP A 13 -54.40 -14.34 6.30
C ASP A 13 -54.09 -13.50 7.55
N TYR A 14 -52.81 -13.20 7.81
CA TYR A 14 -52.39 -12.37 8.94
C TYR A 14 -52.81 -10.90 8.79
N THR A 15 -52.68 -10.33 7.59
CA THR A 15 -53.12 -8.95 7.30
C THR A 15 -54.63 -8.81 7.24
N GLY A 16 -55.36 -9.93 7.16
CA GLY A 16 -56.82 -9.97 7.16
C GLY A 16 -57.45 -9.45 5.87
N ILE A 17 -56.69 -9.41 4.77
CA ILE A 17 -57.23 -9.11 3.44
C ILE A 17 -57.81 -10.38 2.83
N THR A 18 -59.10 -10.33 2.51
CA THR A 18 -59.86 -11.50 2.05
C THR A 18 -60.31 -11.32 0.60
N GLU A 19 -60.78 -12.40 -0.03
CA GLU A 19 -61.42 -12.29 -1.35
C GLU A 19 -62.66 -11.40 -1.33
N ALA A 20 -63.36 -11.30 -0.19
CA ALA A 20 -64.48 -10.39 -0.02
C ALA A 20 -64.02 -8.92 -0.03
N ASP A 21 -62.90 -8.60 0.63
CA ASP A 21 -62.30 -7.25 0.57
C ASP A 21 -61.93 -6.87 -0.88
N LEU A 22 -61.31 -7.80 -1.62
CA LEU A 22 -60.91 -7.56 -3.01
C LEU A 22 -62.11 -7.40 -3.95
N THR A 23 -63.12 -8.26 -3.80
CA THR A 23 -64.36 -8.16 -4.58
C THR A 23 -65.04 -6.83 -4.30
N TYR A 24 -65.17 -6.47 -3.02
CA TYR A 24 -65.76 -5.21 -2.61
C TYR A 24 -65.01 -4.00 -3.21
N LEU A 25 -63.68 -3.95 -3.10
CA LEU A 25 -62.89 -2.87 -3.72
C LEU A 25 -63.11 -2.78 -5.24
N SER A 26 -63.23 -3.91 -5.93
CA SER A 26 -63.47 -3.93 -7.38
C SER A 26 -64.85 -3.42 -7.78
N GLU A 27 -65.87 -3.65 -6.95
CA GLU A 27 -67.22 -3.11 -7.15
C GLU A 27 -67.26 -1.59 -6.95
N GLN A 28 -66.33 -1.03 -6.18
CA GLN A 28 -66.24 0.41 -5.92
C GLN A 28 -65.37 1.17 -6.93
N LYS A 29 -64.96 0.53 -8.04
CA LYS A 29 -64.02 1.08 -9.02
C LYS A 29 -64.42 2.47 -9.55
N GLU A 30 -65.71 2.72 -9.78
CA GLU A 30 -66.21 4.02 -10.26
C GLU A 30 -65.85 5.18 -9.32
N TYR A 31 -65.87 4.94 -8.00
CA TYR A 31 -65.44 5.95 -7.03
C TYR A 31 -63.94 6.22 -7.10
N PHE A 32 -63.14 5.18 -7.37
CA PHE A 32 -61.69 5.33 -7.54
C PHE A 32 -61.36 6.07 -8.83
N GLU A 33 -62.05 5.78 -9.92
CA GLU A 33 -61.91 6.53 -11.18
C GLU A 33 -62.23 8.02 -10.98
N ALA A 34 -63.25 8.34 -10.20
CA ALA A 34 -63.64 9.72 -9.90
C ALA A 34 -62.61 10.50 -9.05
N ILE A 35 -61.80 9.83 -8.23
CA ILE A 35 -60.85 10.49 -7.32
C ILE A 35 -59.38 10.37 -7.73
N THR A 36 -59.05 9.46 -8.65
CA THR A 36 -57.66 9.10 -8.98
C THR A 36 -56.80 10.30 -9.38
N ASP A 37 -57.33 11.18 -10.23
CA ASP A 37 -56.59 12.37 -10.66
C ASP A 37 -56.29 13.30 -9.49
N ILE A 38 -57.29 13.56 -8.64
CA ILE A 38 -57.16 14.43 -7.47
C ILE A 38 -56.16 13.84 -6.48
N VAL A 39 -56.27 12.54 -6.18
CA VAL A 39 -55.39 11.84 -5.23
C VAL A 39 -53.94 11.91 -5.70
N VAL A 40 -53.68 11.59 -6.98
CA VAL A 40 -52.32 11.58 -7.51
C VAL A 40 -51.76 12.99 -7.64
N ASP A 41 -52.55 13.97 -8.07
CA ASP A 41 -52.07 15.34 -8.18
C ASP A 41 -51.68 15.92 -6.81
N HIS A 42 -52.55 15.77 -5.81
CA HIS A 42 -52.25 16.21 -4.43
C HIS A 42 -51.07 15.45 -3.80
N LEU A 43 -50.91 14.15 -4.11
CA LEU A 43 -49.74 13.40 -3.65
C LEU A 43 -48.45 14.04 -4.14
N TYR A 44 -48.37 14.38 -5.43
CA TYR A 44 -47.17 15.00 -5.97
C TYR A 44 -46.99 16.44 -5.53
N ASP A 45 -48.06 17.17 -5.22
CA ASP A 45 -47.97 18.48 -4.58
C ASP A 45 -47.29 18.35 -3.20
N HIS A 46 -47.66 17.35 -2.40
CA HIS A 46 -47.00 17.08 -1.11
C HIS A 46 -45.55 16.61 -1.26
N ILE A 47 -45.26 15.74 -2.24
CA ILE A 47 -43.88 15.30 -2.54
C ILE A 47 -43.02 16.50 -2.98
N TYR A 48 -43.60 17.47 -3.70
CA TYR A 48 -42.91 18.67 -4.17
C TYR A 48 -42.43 19.57 -3.02
N GLU A 49 -43.09 19.51 -1.86
CA GLU A 49 -42.69 20.25 -0.66
C GLU A 49 -41.38 19.74 -0.06
N GLN A 50 -40.92 18.53 -0.44
CA GLN A 50 -39.72 17.91 0.10
C GLN A 50 -38.57 17.98 -0.93
N PRO A 51 -37.57 18.87 -0.73
CA PRO A 51 -36.50 19.08 -1.71
C PRO A 51 -35.70 17.81 -2.04
N GLU A 52 -35.49 16.93 -1.06
CA GLU A 52 -34.78 15.66 -1.24
C GLU A 52 -35.52 14.73 -2.23
N LEU A 53 -36.85 14.64 -2.12
CA LEU A 53 -37.66 13.80 -3.01
C LEU A 53 -37.72 14.38 -4.42
N VAL A 54 -37.80 15.71 -4.54
CA VAL A 54 -37.72 16.42 -5.83
C VAL A 54 -36.37 16.17 -6.51
N ALA A 55 -35.26 16.18 -5.76
CA ALA A 55 -33.94 15.86 -6.29
C ALA A 55 -33.85 14.42 -6.83
N ILE A 56 -34.44 13.45 -6.12
CA ILE A 56 -34.52 12.06 -6.59
C ILE A 56 -35.35 11.97 -7.88
N ILE A 57 -36.51 12.62 -7.93
CA ILE A 57 -37.40 12.59 -9.10
C ILE A 57 -36.71 13.21 -10.31
N THR A 58 -36.20 14.43 -10.19
CA THR A 58 -35.57 15.18 -11.30
C THR A 58 -34.36 14.45 -11.87
N LYS A 59 -33.61 13.71 -11.05
CA LYS A 59 -32.49 12.88 -11.49
C LYS A 59 -32.92 11.66 -12.33
N ASN A 60 -34.09 11.09 -12.05
CA ASN A 60 -34.48 9.77 -12.58
C ASN A 60 -35.70 9.79 -13.53
N SER A 61 -36.52 10.85 -13.52
CA SER A 61 -37.78 10.96 -14.25
C SER A 61 -38.32 12.41 -14.27
N THR A 62 -39.58 12.57 -14.65
CA THR A 62 -40.34 13.83 -14.54
C THR A 62 -41.64 13.59 -13.77
N ILE A 63 -42.15 14.62 -13.09
CA ILE A 63 -43.40 14.54 -12.32
C ILE A 63 -44.56 14.11 -13.23
N ASP A 64 -44.70 14.70 -14.43
CA ASP A 64 -45.78 14.36 -15.35
C ASP A 64 -45.79 12.88 -15.75
N ARG A 65 -44.61 12.31 -15.99
CA ARG A 65 -44.48 10.89 -16.32
C ARG A 65 -44.82 10.02 -15.11
N LEU A 66 -44.30 10.37 -13.93
CA LEU A 66 -44.54 9.60 -12.72
C LEU A 66 -46.01 9.68 -12.27
N LYS A 67 -46.67 10.83 -12.42
CA LYS A 67 -48.12 10.99 -12.19
C LYS A 67 -48.93 10.01 -13.03
N LYS A 68 -48.59 9.80 -14.32
CA LYS A 68 -49.26 8.79 -15.15
C LYS A 68 -49.07 7.38 -14.59
N THR A 69 -47.85 7.03 -14.20
CA THR A 69 -47.55 5.73 -13.58
C THR A 69 -48.26 5.55 -12.25
N GLN A 70 -48.37 6.59 -11.43
CA GLN A 70 -49.08 6.51 -10.15
C GLN A 70 -50.59 6.43 -10.28
N ARG A 71 -51.19 7.05 -11.30
CA ARG A 71 -52.62 6.85 -11.61
C ARG A 71 -52.90 5.39 -11.94
N TRP A 72 -52.08 4.81 -12.82
CA TRP A 72 -52.15 3.38 -13.12
C TRP A 72 -51.98 2.54 -11.85
N TYR A 73 -50.93 2.80 -11.06
CA TYR A 73 -50.66 2.05 -9.83
C TYR A 73 -51.83 2.13 -8.84
N PHE A 74 -52.38 3.33 -8.60
CA PHE A 74 -53.50 3.50 -7.68
C PHE A 74 -54.74 2.72 -8.14
N MET A 75 -55.04 2.73 -9.45
CA MET A 75 -56.13 1.93 -10.01
C MET A 75 -55.89 0.41 -9.88
N THR A 76 -54.63 -0.05 -9.93
CA THR A 76 -54.34 -1.48 -9.70
C THR A 76 -54.65 -1.94 -8.26
N MET A 77 -54.84 -1.02 -7.31
CA MET A 77 -55.27 -1.37 -5.94
C MET A 77 -56.75 -1.78 -5.87
N VAL A 78 -57.53 -1.56 -6.93
CA VAL A 78 -58.96 -1.89 -6.98
C VAL A 78 -59.32 -2.83 -8.13
N ASP A 79 -58.33 -3.52 -8.71
CA ASP A 79 -58.55 -4.52 -9.76
C ASP A 79 -59.11 -5.86 -9.24
N GLY A 80 -59.25 -6.02 -7.92
CA GLY A 80 -59.94 -7.15 -7.30
C GLY A 80 -59.21 -8.49 -7.30
N HIS A 81 -57.92 -8.52 -7.62
CA HIS A 81 -57.11 -9.74 -7.62
C HIS A 81 -55.71 -9.52 -7.01
N ILE A 82 -55.20 -10.57 -6.36
CA ILE A 82 -53.82 -10.67 -5.91
C ILE A 82 -53.30 -11.99 -6.45
N ASP A 83 -52.49 -11.92 -7.49
CA ASP A 83 -51.81 -13.06 -8.09
C ASP A 83 -50.28 -12.86 -8.06
N MET A 84 -49.55 -13.82 -8.61
CA MET A 84 -48.09 -13.72 -8.68
C MET A 84 -47.60 -12.56 -9.55
N ASP A 85 -48.33 -12.17 -10.59
CA ASP A 85 -47.97 -11.03 -11.45
C ASP A 85 -48.11 -9.69 -10.70
N PHE A 86 -49.19 -9.52 -9.91
CA PHE A 86 -49.34 -8.41 -8.98
C PHE A 86 -48.13 -8.33 -8.04
N ILE A 87 -47.78 -9.44 -7.40
CA ILE A 87 -46.66 -9.50 -6.44
C ILE A 87 -45.33 -9.15 -7.11
N GLU A 88 -45.03 -9.75 -8.27
CA GLU A 88 -43.78 -9.51 -9.00
C GLU A 88 -43.63 -8.04 -9.40
N LYS A 89 -44.73 -7.40 -9.84
CA LYS A 89 -44.75 -5.96 -10.13
C LYS A 89 -44.42 -5.13 -8.89
N ARG A 90 -44.98 -5.47 -7.72
CA ARG A 90 -44.70 -4.75 -6.46
C ARG A 90 -43.26 -4.90 -5.99
N LEU A 91 -42.72 -6.12 -6.10
CA LEU A 91 -41.30 -6.37 -5.84
C LEU A 91 -40.41 -5.58 -6.80
N ALA A 92 -40.76 -5.51 -8.08
CA ALA A 92 -40.02 -4.73 -9.07
C ALA A 92 -40.05 -3.22 -8.75
N ILE A 93 -41.21 -2.69 -8.33
CA ILE A 93 -41.34 -1.30 -7.87
C ILE A 93 -40.43 -1.05 -6.66
N GLY A 94 -40.43 -1.93 -5.66
CA GLY A 94 -39.55 -1.84 -4.49
C GLY A 94 -38.06 -1.80 -4.88
N LYS A 95 -37.64 -2.68 -5.79
CA LYS A 95 -36.27 -2.70 -6.34
C LYS A 95 -35.88 -1.41 -7.03
N VAL A 96 -36.78 -0.80 -7.81
CA VAL A 96 -36.52 0.49 -8.47
C VAL A 96 -36.30 1.59 -7.45
N HIS A 97 -37.14 1.66 -6.41
CA HIS A 97 -37.04 2.68 -5.38
C HIS A 97 -35.78 2.53 -4.50
N SER A 98 -35.41 1.29 -4.14
CA SER A 98 -34.12 1.02 -3.46
C SER A 98 -32.95 1.50 -4.32
N ARG A 99 -32.95 1.17 -5.62
CA ARG A 99 -31.87 1.52 -6.55
C ARG A 99 -31.69 3.03 -6.75
N ILE A 100 -32.77 3.82 -6.75
CA ILE A 100 -32.69 5.29 -6.88
C ILE A 100 -32.37 5.99 -5.56
N GLY A 101 -32.23 5.25 -4.45
CA GLY A 101 -31.88 5.78 -3.14
C GLY A 101 -33.04 6.41 -2.38
N LEU A 102 -34.29 6.05 -2.70
CA LEU A 102 -35.42 6.47 -1.88
C LEU A 102 -35.41 5.66 -0.58
N THR A 103 -35.45 6.32 0.57
CA THR A 103 -35.42 5.61 1.85
C THR A 103 -36.79 5.01 2.17
N THR A 104 -36.80 3.93 2.96
CA THR A 104 -38.04 3.29 3.43
C THR A 104 -38.92 4.25 4.23
N ASN A 105 -38.34 5.23 4.94
CA ASN A 105 -39.09 6.24 5.69
C ASN A 105 -39.99 7.08 4.78
N TRP A 106 -39.43 7.62 3.69
CA TRP A 106 -40.19 8.41 2.72
C TRP A 106 -41.18 7.55 1.94
N TYR A 107 -40.77 6.33 1.58
CA TYR A 107 -41.64 5.38 0.88
C TYR A 107 -42.87 5.00 1.72
N LEU A 108 -42.68 4.66 3.00
CA LEU A 108 -43.77 4.31 3.92
C LEU A 108 -44.67 5.50 4.23
N GLY A 109 -44.10 6.70 4.40
CA GLY A 109 -44.88 7.93 4.58
C GLY A 109 -45.81 8.26 3.40
N THR A 110 -45.43 7.85 2.18
CA THR A 110 -46.23 8.04 0.97
C THR A 110 -47.55 7.26 1.04
N TYR A 111 -47.58 6.07 1.64
CA TYR A 111 -48.84 5.33 1.84
C TYR A 111 -49.79 6.07 2.78
N MET A 112 -49.28 6.70 3.85
CA MET A 112 -50.11 7.50 4.75
C MET A 112 -50.69 8.71 4.01
N THR A 113 -49.90 9.34 3.14
CA THR A 113 -50.36 10.45 2.30
C THR A 113 -51.47 9.99 1.33
N TYR A 114 -51.29 8.83 0.69
CA TYR A 114 -52.33 8.20 -0.14
C TYR A 114 -53.63 7.99 0.62
N LEU A 115 -53.55 7.42 1.82
CA LEU A 115 -54.72 7.12 2.65
C LEU A 115 -55.44 8.40 3.09
N ASP A 116 -54.70 9.42 3.55
CA ASP A 116 -55.30 10.67 4.01
C ASP A 116 -56.05 11.40 2.89
N ILE A 117 -55.43 11.58 1.71
CA ILE A 117 -56.07 12.23 0.58
C ILE A 117 -57.29 11.42 0.09
N SER A 118 -57.17 10.08 0.07
CA SER A 118 -58.27 9.19 -0.31
C SER A 118 -59.46 9.32 0.64
N ILE A 119 -59.23 9.44 1.96
CA ILE A 119 -60.30 9.67 2.95
C ILE A 119 -61.04 10.97 2.64
N GLN A 120 -60.31 12.05 2.38
CA GLN A 120 -60.91 13.36 2.08
C GLN A 120 -61.77 13.34 0.81
N CYS A 121 -61.36 12.57 -0.20
CA CYS A 121 -62.09 12.42 -1.46
C CYS A 121 -63.30 11.48 -1.33
N LEU A 122 -63.10 10.29 -0.75
CA LEU A 122 -64.14 9.26 -0.60
C LEU A 122 -65.29 9.70 0.31
N LYS A 123 -65.02 10.54 1.33
CA LYS A 123 -66.10 11.16 2.13
C LYS A 123 -67.08 11.97 1.30
N LYS A 124 -66.64 12.53 0.16
CA LYS A 124 -67.49 13.36 -0.72
C LYS A 124 -68.24 12.50 -1.74
N VAL A 125 -67.56 11.52 -2.33
CA VAL A 125 -68.14 10.72 -3.44
C VAL A 125 -68.87 9.46 -2.97
N ALA A 126 -68.51 8.91 -1.80
CA ALA A 126 -69.07 7.68 -1.24
C ALA A 126 -69.33 7.82 0.29
N PRO A 127 -70.15 8.79 0.74
CA PRO A 127 -70.29 9.17 2.16
C PRO A 127 -70.81 8.03 3.08
N GLU A 128 -71.56 7.08 2.55
CA GLU A 128 -72.08 5.94 3.32
C GLU A 128 -71.10 4.76 3.40
N GLN A 129 -70.12 4.70 2.49
CA GLN A 129 -69.29 3.51 2.26
C GLN A 129 -67.79 3.76 2.45
N TRP A 130 -67.36 5.03 2.52
CA TRP A 130 -65.94 5.42 2.57
C TRP A 130 -65.15 4.69 3.67
N MET A 131 -65.76 4.43 4.84
CA MET A 131 -65.06 3.78 5.94
C MET A 131 -64.69 2.33 5.59
N THR A 132 -65.62 1.58 5.00
CA THR A 132 -65.40 0.19 4.56
C THR A 132 -64.40 0.14 3.41
N ILE A 133 -64.55 1.04 2.43
CA ILE A 133 -63.61 1.18 1.30
C ILE A 133 -62.18 1.44 1.83
N MET A 134 -62.05 2.38 2.76
CA MET A 134 -60.75 2.76 3.31
C MET A 134 -60.13 1.63 4.14
N LEU A 135 -60.92 0.86 4.88
CA LEU A 135 -60.40 -0.27 5.64
C LEU A 135 -59.83 -1.36 4.72
N SER A 136 -60.58 -1.75 3.67
CA SER A 136 -60.10 -2.74 2.69
C SER A 136 -58.88 -2.24 1.92
N LEU A 137 -58.88 -0.96 1.52
CA LEU A 137 -57.74 -0.32 0.86
C LEU A 137 -56.50 -0.27 1.77
N ALA A 138 -56.66 0.06 3.05
CA ALA A 138 -55.56 0.11 4.01
C ALA A 138 -54.93 -1.27 4.24
N LYS A 139 -55.73 -2.34 4.30
CA LYS A 139 -55.20 -3.71 4.36
C LYS A 139 -54.36 -4.03 3.12
N LEU A 140 -54.84 -3.67 1.92
CA LEU A 140 -54.12 -3.94 0.68
C LEU A 140 -52.83 -3.11 0.59
N PHE A 141 -52.85 -1.83 0.97
CA PHE A 141 -51.64 -1.02 1.06
C PHE A 141 -50.65 -1.56 2.10
N ASN A 142 -51.13 -2.10 3.22
CA ASN A 142 -50.26 -2.75 4.18
C ASN A 142 -49.55 -3.95 3.55
N PHE A 143 -50.28 -4.84 2.87
CA PHE A 143 -49.68 -5.97 2.15
C PHE A 143 -48.68 -5.50 1.07
N ASP A 144 -49.06 -4.49 0.28
CA ASP A 144 -48.19 -3.88 -0.73
C ASP A 144 -46.87 -3.36 -0.14
N SER A 145 -46.95 -2.66 1.00
CA SER A 145 -45.79 -2.14 1.70
C SER A 145 -44.84 -3.24 2.19
N GLN A 146 -45.38 -4.40 2.61
CA GLN A 146 -44.57 -5.55 3.01
C GLN A 146 -43.75 -6.11 1.83
N LEU A 147 -44.35 -6.19 0.64
CA LEU A 147 -43.64 -6.63 -0.57
C LEU A 147 -42.52 -5.66 -0.95
N VAL A 148 -42.78 -4.36 -0.84
CA VAL A 148 -41.76 -3.36 -1.11
C VAL A 148 -40.63 -3.46 -0.10
N LEU A 149 -40.93 -3.52 1.21
CA LEU A 149 -39.91 -3.68 2.26
C LEU A 149 -39.08 -4.95 2.08
N GLU A 150 -39.70 -6.06 1.68
CA GLU A 150 -38.98 -7.29 1.35
C GLU A 150 -37.92 -7.07 0.26
N SER A 151 -38.22 -6.24 -0.74
CA SER A 151 -37.26 -5.91 -1.80
C SER A 151 -36.08 -5.09 -1.27
N TYR A 152 -36.31 -4.17 -0.33
CA TYR A 152 -35.23 -3.43 0.35
C TYR A 152 -34.38 -4.36 1.21
N GLU A 153 -35.01 -5.25 1.99
CA GLU A 153 -34.28 -6.21 2.82
C GLU A 153 -33.41 -7.17 2.00
N GLN A 154 -33.91 -7.63 0.85
CA GLN A 154 -33.13 -8.49 -0.05
C GLN A 154 -31.93 -7.75 -0.64
N ASP A 155 -32.10 -6.49 -1.05
CA ASP A 155 -31.02 -5.66 -1.60
C ASP A 155 -29.94 -5.39 -0.53
N GLU A 156 -30.35 -5.05 0.70
CA GLU A 156 -29.42 -4.85 1.83
C GLU A 156 -28.68 -6.15 2.20
N LYS A 157 -29.37 -7.28 2.29
CA LYS A 157 -28.73 -8.58 2.53
C LYS A 157 -27.69 -8.92 1.47
N LYS A 158 -27.99 -8.61 0.20
CA LYS A 158 -27.06 -8.83 -0.90
C LYS A 158 -25.81 -7.95 -0.77
N LYS A 159 -25.96 -6.65 -0.47
CA LYS A 159 -24.83 -5.75 -0.24
C LYS A 159 -23.96 -6.21 0.93
N VAL A 160 -24.58 -6.64 2.04
CA VAL A 160 -23.85 -7.17 3.20
C VAL A 160 -23.06 -8.43 2.84
N GLN A 161 -23.64 -9.33 2.04
CA GLN A 161 -22.96 -10.53 1.57
C GLN A 161 -21.77 -10.20 0.66
N GLU A 162 -21.95 -9.28 -0.30
CA GLU A 162 -20.88 -8.81 -1.18
C GLU A 162 -19.73 -8.17 -0.38
N LEU A 163 -20.05 -7.32 0.60
CA LEU A 163 -19.07 -6.72 1.52
C LEU A 163 -18.34 -7.77 2.37
N PHE A 164 -19.03 -8.83 2.79
CA PHE A 164 -18.41 -9.92 3.55
C PHE A 164 -17.43 -10.72 2.70
N GLU A 165 -17.79 -11.04 1.46
CA GLU A 165 -16.92 -11.73 0.50
C GLU A 165 -15.69 -10.90 0.15
N GLU A 166 -15.84 -9.60 -0.11
CA GLU A 166 -14.73 -8.67 -0.36
C GLU A 166 -13.79 -8.55 0.84
N ARG A 167 -14.36 -8.46 2.06
CA ARG A 167 -13.57 -8.44 3.30
C ARG A 167 -12.79 -9.73 3.48
N GLN A 168 -13.38 -10.88 3.18
CA GLN A 168 -12.72 -12.19 3.30
C GLN A 168 -11.56 -12.32 2.30
N ASP A 169 -11.76 -11.91 1.04
CA ASP A 169 -10.70 -11.88 0.03
C ASP A 169 -9.54 -10.95 0.45
N THR A 170 -9.87 -9.78 1.00
CA THR A 170 -8.88 -8.84 1.53
C THR A 170 -8.06 -9.46 2.67
N LEU A 171 -8.70 -10.19 3.60
CA LEU A 171 -7.99 -10.89 4.68
C LEU A 171 -7.04 -11.97 4.16
N ILE A 172 -7.44 -12.71 3.12
CA ILE A 172 -6.57 -13.71 2.48
C ILE A 172 -5.35 -13.05 1.86
N LYS A 173 -5.53 -11.92 1.14
CA LYS A 173 -4.43 -11.14 0.55
C LYS A 173 -3.47 -10.59 1.60
N VAL A 174 -4.00 -10.02 2.68
CA VAL A 174 -3.21 -9.51 3.81
C VAL A 174 -2.38 -10.63 4.43
N ASN A 175 -2.98 -11.80 4.69
CA ASN A 175 -2.28 -12.93 5.28
C ASN A 175 -1.14 -13.43 4.38
N LYS A 176 -1.39 -13.53 3.07
CA LYS A 176 -0.33 -13.88 2.11
C LYS A 176 0.83 -12.87 2.15
N ALA A 177 0.54 -11.58 2.19
CA ALA A 177 1.55 -10.53 2.27
C ALA A 177 2.36 -10.62 3.59
N VAL A 178 1.72 -10.96 4.71
CA VAL A 178 2.40 -11.19 5.99
C VAL A 178 3.36 -12.38 5.91
N GLN A 179 2.95 -13.49 5.30
CA GLN A 179 3.82 -14.68 5.12
C GLN A 179 5.04 -14.39 4.23
N GLU A 180 4.84 -13.65 3.14
CA GLU A 180 5.94 -13.20 2.26
C GLU A 180 6.90 -12.29 3.04
N LEU A 181 6.36 -11.38 3.86
CA LEU A 181 7.17 -10.48 4.69
C LEU A 181 7.98 -11.23 5.76
N ILE A 182 7.44 -12.27 6.39
CA ILE A 182 8.18 -13.14 7.33
C ILE A 182 9.36 -13.81 6.62
N THR A 183 9.16 -14.28 5.39
CA THR A 183 10.25 -14.91 4.61
C THR A 183 11.38 -13.92 4.32
N LEU A 184 11.02 -12.70 3.91
CA LEU A 184 11.99 -11.62 3.67
C LEU A 184 12.72 -11.19 4.95
N MET A 185 12.06 -11.20 6.11
CA MET A 185 12.66 -10.91 7.41
C MET A 185 13.80 -11.86 7.75
N VAL A 186 13.57 -13.16 7.55
CA VAL A 186 14.58 -14.20 7.83
C VAL A 186 15.81 -14.02 6.92
N GLU A 187 15.59 -13.75 5.63
CA GLU A 187 16.67 -13.50 4.67
C GLU A 187 17.45 -12.21 4.99
N LEU A 188 16.75 -11.14 5.36
CA LEU A 188 17.36 -9.86 5.76
C LEU A 188 18.20 -10.01 7.03
N SER A 189 17.69 -10.76 8.02
CA SER A 189 18.42 -11.07 9.27
C SER A 189 19.73 -11.81 8.98
N GLY A 190 19.67 -12.86 8.15
CA GLY A 190 20.87 -13.61 7.74
C GLY A 190 21.88 -12.74 6.98
N SER A 191 21.39 -11.89 6.07
CA SER A 191 22.23 -10.95 5.32
C SER A 191 22.90 -9.91 6.23
N SER A 192 22.16 -9.37 7.20
CA SER A 192 22.70 -8.44 8.20
C SER A 192 23.80 -9.09 9.04
N GLN A 193 23.58 -10.32 9.51
CA GLN A 193 24.63 -11.01 10.27
C GLN A 193 25.90 -11.22 9.43
N SER A 194 25.76 -11.62 8.17
CA SER A 194 26.90 -11.79 7.25
C SER A 194 27.65 -10.48 6.98
N ILE A 195 26.93 -9.36 6.85
CA ILE A 195 27.52 -8.02 6.71
C ILE A 195 28.33 -7.66 7.96
N THR A 196 27.77 -7.91 9.15
CA THR A 196 28.45 -7.66 10.43
C THR A 196 29.76 -8.45 10.51
N ASP A 197 29.71 -9.74 10.21
CA ASP A 197 30.90 -10.61 10.26
C ASP A 197 31.97 -10.16 9.25
N THR A 198 31.55 -9.78 8.04
CA THR A 198 32.46 -9.28 6.99
C THR A 198 33.10 -7.96 7.39
N ALA A 199 32.33 -7.06 7.99
CA ALA A 199 32.81 -5.77 8.48
C ALA A 199 33.86 -5.94 9.60
N VAL A 200 33.59 -6.83 10.57
CA VAL A 200 34.55 -7.15 11.65
C VAL A 200 35.84 -7.72 11.06
N ASN A 201 35.74 -8.73 10.18
CA ASN A 201 36.90 -9.32 9.53
C ASN A 201 37.70 -8.31 8.69
N THR A 202 37.02 -7.38 8.02
CA THR A 202 37.67 -6.32 7.23
C THR A 202 38.47 -5.38 8.14
N ALA A 203 37.89 -4.96 9.27
CA ALA A 203 38.60 -4.12 10.23
C ALA A 203 39.85 -4.82 10.80
N ASP A 204 39.74 -6.10 11.17
CA ASP A 204 40.87 -6.89 11.68
C ASP A 204 41.99 -7.05 10.64
N LEU A 205 41.64 -7.34 9.38
CA LEU A 205 42.61 -7.42 8.27
C LEU A 205 43.30 -6.08 8.03
N GLN A 206 42.58 -4.98 8.23
CA GLN A 206 43.11 -3.65 8.04
C GLN A 206 44.07 -3.22 9.15
N ASP A 207 43.79 -3.60 10.40
CA ASP A 207 44.70 -3.44 11.53
C ASP A 207 45.99 -4.27 11.32
N GLN A 208 45.88 -5.50 10.80
CA GLN A 208 47.06 -6.29 10.42
C GLN A 208 47.87 -5.66 9.27
N ALA A 209 47.19 -5.04 8.31
CA ALA A 209 47.86 -4.33 7.22
C ALA A 209 48.62 -3.10 7.75
N TYR A 210 48.03 -2.37 8.70
CA TYR A 210 48.67 -1.25 9.38
C TYR A 210 49.99 -1.65 10.05
N ASP A 211 50.00 -2.78 10.78
CA ASP A 211 51.21 -3.30 11.43
C ASP A 211 52.30 -3.67 10.41
N LYS A 212 51.92 -4.33 9.31
CA LYS A 212 52.86 -4.69 8.22
C LYS A 212 53.45 -3.46 7.53
N VAL A 213 52.64 -2.42 7.32
CA VAL A 213 53.11 -1.15 6.74
C VAL A 213 54.08 -0.43 7.68
N ASN A 214 53.83 -0.43 8.99
CA ASN A 214 54.77 0.12 9.97
C ASN A 214 56.09 -0.64 9.99
N LEU A 215 56.04 -1.98 9.89
CA LEU A 215 57.25 -2.79 9.78
C LEU A 215 58.05 -2.44 8.51
N LEU A 216 57.38 -2.30 7.36
CA LEU A 216 58.02 -1.88 6.10
C LEU A 216 58.66 -0.49 6.22
N ARG A 217 57.96 0.46 6.87
CA ARG A 217 58.49 1.80 7.13
C ARG A 217 59.77 1.76 7.97
N SER A 218 59.81 0.92 9.00
CA SER A 218 61.03 0.69 9.79
C SER A 218 62.16 0.14 8.92
N LYS A 219 61.88 -0.84 8.04
CA LYS A 219 62.88 -1.42 7.15
C LYS A 219 63.43 -0.43 6.12
N ILE A 220 62.58 0.45 5.58
CA ILE A 220 63.02 1.55 4.71
C ILE A 220 63.96 2.50 5.44
N SER A 221 63.65 2.82 6.70
CA SER A 221 64.52 3.65 7.54
C SER A 221 65.89 3.00 7.77
N GLU A 222 65.92 1.69 8.07
CA GLU A 222 67.17 0.92 8.22
C GLU A 222 68.02 0.96 6.93
N ILE A 223 67.40 0.73 5.77
CA ILE A 223 68.11 0.75 4.48
C ILE A 223 68.63 2.16 4.17
N THR A 224 67.88 3.21 4.52
CA THR A 224 68.32 4.60 4.30
C THR A 224 69.58 4.90 5.11
N VAL A 225 69.65 4.46 6.37
CA VAL A 225 70.85 4.61 7.23
C VAL A 225 72.05 3.87 6.65
N VAL A 226 71.86 2.63 6.18
CA VAL A 226 72.92 1.86 5.52
C VAL A 226 73.37 2.52 4.22
N GLY A 227 72.43 3.07 3.45
CA GLY A 227 72.72 3.80 2.21
C GLY A 227 73.57 5.05 2.45
N ASP A 228 73.29 5.81 3.51
CA ASP A 228 74.08 6.99 3.88
C ASP A 228 75.52 6.59 4.30
N LEU A 229 75.68 5.49 5.04
CA LEU A 229 77.01 4.95 5.38
C LEU A 229 77.79 4.51 4.14
N LEU A 230 77.14 3.80 3.21
CA LEU A 230 77.78 3.37 1.96
C LEU A 230 78.17 4.57 1.07
N GLN A 231 77.41 5.66 1.15
CA GLN A 231 77.73 6.90 0.44
C GLN A 231 79.01 7.53 0.97
N GLU A 232 79.20 7.53 2.30
CA GLU A 232 80.43 7.98 2.95
C GLU A 232 81.62 7.10 2.56
N VAL A 233 81.47 5.77 2.57
CA VAL A 233 82.52 4.82 2.15
C VAL A 233 82.89 5.02 0.68
N SER A 234 81.90 5.25 -0.19
CA SER A 234 82.11 5.56 -1.60
C SER A 234 82.91 6.85 -1.79
N ASP A 235 82.60 7.91 -1.03
CA ASP A 235 83.32 9.18 -1.07
C ASP A 235 84.76 9.03 -0.56
N GLN A 236 84.98 8.27 0.52
CA GLN A 236 86.32 7.94 1.01
C GLN A 236 87.12 7.11 0.00
N THR A 237 86.49 6.12 -0.63
CA THR A 237 87.12 5.27 -1.65
C THR A 237 87.49 6.08 -2.89
N HIS A 238 86.65 7.04 -3.28
CA HIS A 238 86.95 7.96 -4.37
C HIS A 238 88.19 8.83 -4.07
N LEU A 239 88.30 9.34 -2.84
CA LEU A 239 89.48 10.10 -2.38
C LEU A 239 90.73 9.23 -2.29
N LEU A 240 90.61 7.98 -1.81
CA LEU A 240 91.73 7.02 -1.80
C LEU A 240 92.22 6.70 -3.21
N GLY A 241 91.30 6.46 -4.14
CA GLY A 241 91.63 6.26 -5.56
C GLY A 241 92.32 7.49 -6.18
N LEU A 242 91.87 8.70 -5.82
CA LEU A 242 92.54 9.94 -6.24
C LEU A 242 93.97 10.04 -5.71
N ASN A 243 94.17 9.78 -4.41
CA ASN A 243 95.50 9.81 -3.79
C ASN A 243 96.43 8.76 -4.42
N ALA A 244 95.93 7.54 -4.69
CA ALA A 244 96.68 6.48 -5.36
C ALA A 244 97.05 6.86 -6.81
N ALA A 245 96.17 7.54 -7.53
CA ALA A 245 96.45 8.01 -8.89
C ALA A 245 97.54 9.10 -8.90
N ILE A 246 97.55 10.00 -7.91
CA ILE A 246 98.61 11.00 -7.73
C ILE A 246 99.96 10.31 -7.48
N GLU A 247 100.00 9.34 -6.57
CA GLU A 247 101.25 8.63 -6.23
C GLU A 247 101.77 7.80 -7.42
N ALA A 248 100.86 7.16 -8.17
CA ALA A 248 101.17 6.48 -9.41
C ALA A 248 101.77 7.41 -10.48
N ALA A 249 101.27 8.64 -10.61
CA ALA A 249 101.85 9.64 -11.50
C ALA A 249 103.24 10.09 -11.02
N HIS A 250 103.45 10.16 -9.70
CA HIS A 250 104.72 10.55 -9.08
C HIS A 250 105.84 9.52 -9.36
N ALA A 251 105.50 8.23 -9.37
CA ALA A 251 106.41 7.13 -9.69
C ALA A 251 106.74 6.98 -11.21
N LYS A 252 106.19 7.85 -12.07
CA LYS A 252 106.44 7.90 -13.53
C LYS A 252 106.28 6.53 -14.21
N GLU A 253 107.32 6.02 -14.88
CA GLU A 253 107.30 4.75 -15.62
C GLU A 253 106.95 3.54 -14.72
N PHE A 254 107.38 3.55 -13.45
CA PHE A 254 107.13 2.46 -12.51
C PHE A 254 105.70 2.47 -11.92
N GLY A 255 104.98 3.60 -12.02
CA GLY A 255 103.63 3.76 -11.47
C GLY A 255 102.49 3.51 -12.46
N ARG A 256 102.80 3.30 -13.75
CA ARG A 256 101.79 3.17 -14.82
C ARG A 256 100.70 2.13 -14.54
N GLY A 257 101.07 0.95 -14.05
CA GLY A 257 100.11 -0.11 -13.71
C GLY A 257 99.21 0.25 -12.52
N PHE A 258 99.77 0.90 -11.49
CA PHE A 258 99.02 1.39 -10.34
C PHE A 258 98.05 2.52 -10.70
N GLY A 259 98.42 3.38 -11.65
CA GLY A 259 97.54 4.45 -12.13
C GLY A 259 96.24 3.93 -12.75
N VAL A 260 96.33 2.84 -13.53
CA VAL A 260 95.15 2.18 -14.12
C VAL A 260 94.22 1.64 -13.03
N VAL A 261 94.78 0.97 -12.01
CA VAL A 261 94.00 0.44 -10.88
C VAL A 261 93.35 1.58 -10.08
N ALA A 262 94.08 2.67 -9.84
CA ALA A 262 93.57 3.83 -9.11
C ALA A 262 92.40 4.51 -9.85
N ASP A 263 92.49 4.66 -11.17
CA ASP A 263 91.39 5.18 -11.99
C ASP A 263 90.18 4.23 -11.99
N GLU A 264 90.40 2.92 -12.00
CA GLU A 264 89.31 1.93 -11.91
C GLU A 264 88.59 1.99 -10.55
N ILE A 265 89.34 2.12 -9.44
CA ILE A 265 88.78 2.34 -8.10
C ILE A 265 87.95 3.63 -8.06
N ARG A 266 88.45 4.72 -8.67
CA ARG A 266 87.75 6.01 -8.73
C ARG A 266 86.43 5.91 -9.48
N LYS A 267 86.43 5.21 -10.62
CA LYS A 267 85.22 4.93 -11.41
C LYS A 267 84.24 4.07 -10.62
N LEU A 268 84.70 2.99 -9.99
CA LEU A 268 83.88 2.10 -9.18
C LEU A 268 83.20 2.87 -8.03
N ALA A 269 83.97 3.68 -7.31
CA ALA A 269 83.46 4.53 -6.25
C ALA A 269 82.40 5.51 -6.76
N SER A 270 82.67 6.21 -7.89
CA SER A 270 81.68 7.12 -8.51
C SER A 270 80.43 6.39 -8.97
N HIS A 271 80.55 5.16 -9.46
CA HIS A 271 79.42 4.34 -9.89
C HIS A 271 78.56 3.95 -8.67
N SER A 272 79.18 3.48 -7.59
CA SER A 272 78.49 3.18 -6.32
C SER A 272 77.73 4.38 -5.77
N LYS A 273 78.33 5.59 -5.80
CA LYS A 273 77.66 6.84 -5.41
C LYS A 273 76.38 7.10 -6.21
N ASN A 274 76.44 6.93 -7.52
CA ASN A 274 75.28 7.14 -8.38
C ASN A 274 74.18 6.10 -8.11
N SER A 275 74.54 4.81 -7.95
CA SER A 275 73.58 3.77 -7.60
C SER A 275 72.92 4.01 -6.23
N LEU A 276 73.66 4.48 -5.23
CA LEU A 276 73.10 4.83 -3.91
C LEU A 276 72.11 5.99 -4.00
N LYS A 277 72.37 6.97 -4.87
CA LYS A 277 71.43 8.07 -5.14
C LYS A 277 70.11 7.56 -5.74
N GLU A 278 70.19 6.63 -6.69
CA GLU A 278 69.00 5.97 -7.27
C GLU A 278 68.23 5.18 -6.22
N ILE A 279 68.91 4.38 -5.38
CA ILE A 279 68.29 3.65 -4.27
C ILE A 279 67.54 4.61 -3.33
N LYS A 280 68.13 5.77 -3.01
CA LYS A 280 67.50 6.76 -2.13
C LYS A 280 66.23 7.36 -2.74
N VAL A 281 66.20 7.60 -4.06
CA VAL A 281 64.99 8.03 -4.77
C VAL A 281 63.91 6.96 -4.67
N THR A 282 64.24 5.71 -4.99
CA THR A 282 63.30 4.58 -4.91
C THR A 282 62.73 4.39 -3.49
N LEU A 283 63.55 4.52 -2.44
CA LEU A 283 63.09 4.41 -1.05
C LEU A 283 62.10 5.52 -0.66
N ASN A 284 62.33 6.75 -1.14
CA ASN A 284 61.41 7.86 -0.93
C ASN A 284 60.07 7.63 -1.63
N GLU A 285 60.09 7.12 -2.86
CA GLU A 285 58.88 6.76 -3.60
C GLU A 285 58.08 5.67 -2.87
N ILE A 286 58.73 4.61 -2.40
CA ILE A 286 58.07 3.57 -1.60
C ILE A 286 57.49 4.16 -0.32
N SER A 287 58.23 5.04 0.38
CA SER A 287 57.73 5.69 1.59
C SER A 287 56.46 6.51 1.34
N ASN A 288 56.36 7.19 0.21
CA ASN A 288 55.15 7.96 -0.16
C ASN A 288 53.96 7.03 -0.40
N VAL A 289 54.16 5.93 -1.14
CA VAL A 289 53.12 4.91 -1.38
C VAL A 289 52.63 4.31 -0.05
N LEU A 290 53.53 4.01 0.89
CA LEU A 290 53.14 3.49 2.20
C LEU A 290 52.27 4.48 3.00
N GLN A 291 52.51 5.79 2.89
CA GLN A 291 51.65 6.79 3.54
C GLN A 291 50.24 6.81 2.96
N GLU A 292 50.10 6.68 1.64
CA GLU A 292 48.79 6.57 0.99
C GLU A 292 48.06 5.30 1.44
N VAL A 293 48.75 4.16 1.48
CA VAL A 293 48.18 2.89 1.96
C VAL A 293 47.72 2.98 3.42
N MET A 294 48.47 3.66 4.30
CA MET A 294 48.04 3.89 5.70
C MET A 294 46.75 4.71 5.78
N LYS A 295 46.62 5.73 4.93
CA LYS A 295 45.42 6.58 4.90
C LYS A 295 44.20 5.81 4.40
N ASP A 296 44.36 5.03 3.34
CA ASP A 296 43.29 4.15 2.83
C ASP A 296 42.92 3.06 3.83
N SER A 297 43.91 2.56 4.58
CA SER A 297 43.71 1.62 5.68
C SER A 297 42.79 2.19 6.76
N GLU A 298 43.12 3.35 7.29
CA GLU A 298 42.32 4.01 8.32
C GLU A 298 40.88 4.29 7.84
N ARG A 299 40.75 4.78 6.60
CA ARG A 299 39.43 5.01 5.98
C ARG A 299 38.61 3.72 5.87
N THR A 300 39.24 2.62 5.49
CA THR A 300 38.57 1.31 5.34
C THR A 300 38.09 0.78 6.69
N THR A 301 38.89 0.92 7.75
CA THR A 301 38.47 0.56 9.12
C THR A 301 37.26 1.37 9.59
N LEU A 302 37.22 2.69 9.29
CA LEU A 302 36.07 3.54 9.63
C LEU A 302 34.79 3.10 8.89
N LEU A 303 34.90 2.81 7.59
CA LEU A 303 33.77 2.33 6.79
C LEU A 303 33.26 0.97 7.29
N ALA A 304 34.16 0.04 7.59
CA ALA A 304 33.82 -1.27 8.13
C ALA A 304 33.06 -1.15 9.46
N ARG A 305 33.53 -0.31 10.40
CA ARG A 305 32.83 -0.08 11.67
C ARG A 305 31.45 0.55 11.48
N ALA A 306 31.32 1.51 10.57
CA ALA A 306 30.02 2.11 10.24
C ALA A 306 29.05 1.10 9.61
N GLN A 307 29.56 0.21 8.76
CA GLN A 307 28.78 -0.87 8.15
C GLN A 307 28.28 -1.87 9.20
N ALA A 308 29.12 -2.27 10.17
CA ALA A 308 28.71 -3.12 11.28
C ALA A 308 27.60 -2.47 12.14
N ALA A 309 27.74 -1.18 12.48
CA ALA A 309 26.72 -0.44 13.23
C ALA A 309 25.38 -0.37 12.48
N SER A 310 25.42 -0.04 11.18
CA SER A 310 24.22 0.00 10.33
C SER A 310 23.52 -1.36 10.26
N SER A 311 24.30 -2.45 10.26
CA SER A 311 23.76 -3.80 10.28
C SER A 311 23.04 -4.12 11.59
N GLN A 312 23.58 -3.68 12.73
CA GLN A 312 22.91 -3.85 14.03
C GLN A 312 21.56 -3.12 14.07
N GLU A 313 21.47 -1.94 13.45
CA GLU A 313 20.21 -1.21 13.28
C GLU A 313 19.20 -1.99 12.42
N LEU A 314 19.65 -2.62 11.32
CA LEU A 314 18.80 -3.49 10.50
C LEU A 314 18.24 -4.66 11.31
N THR A 315 19.05 -5.27 12.17
CA THR A 315 18.59 -6.35 13.05
C THR A 315 17.51 -5.88 14.03
N ALA A 316 17.64 -4.68 14.59
CA ALA A 316 16.60 -4.09 15.43
C ALA A 316 15.30 -3.84 14.66
N PHE A 317 15.40 -3.39 13.40
CA PHE A 317 14.26 -3.20 12.52
C PHE A 317 13.55 -4.52 12.18
N VAL A 318 14.31 -5.59 11.94
CA VAL A 318 13.76 -6.94 11.74
C VAL A 318 12.92 -7.38 12.94
N ASN A 319 13.46 -7.25 14.16
CA ASN A 319 12.73 -7.61 15.38
C ASN A 319 11.45 -6.78 15.57
N MET A 320 11.49 -5.50 15.19
CA MET A 320 10.32 -4.62 15.25
C MET A 320 9.21 -5.09 14.31
N ILE A 321 9.57 -5.46 13.08
CA ILE A 321 8.57 -5.92 12.12
C ILE A 321 8.06 -7.32 12.49
N GLU A 322 8.90 -8.19 13.04
CA GLU A 322 8.45 -9.49 13.59
C GLU A 322 7.34 -9.28 14.64
N SER A 323 7.52 -8.33 15.56
CA SER A 323 6.48 -7.97 16.52
C SER A 323 5.20 -7.43 15.87
N VAL A 324 5.30 -6.63 14.81
CA VAL A 324 4.13 -6.15 14.06
C VAL A 324 3.41 -7.31 13.36
N THR A 325 4.16 -8.27 12.80
CA THR A 325 3.55 -9.45 12.17
C THR A 325 2.83 -10.33 13.18
N GLU A 326 3.38 -10.53 14.37
CA GLU A 326 2.69 -11.26 15.45
C GLU A 326 1.40 -10.56 15.89
N GLN A 327 1.42 -9.22 16.00
CA GLN A 327 0.21 -8.45 16.31
C GLN A 327 -0.86 -8.60 15.23
N LEU A 328 -0.47 -8.60 13.96
CA LEU A 328 -1.39 -8.83 12.84
C LEU A 328 -2.00 -10.23 12.85
N GLU A 329 -1.23 -11.26 13.21
CA GLU A 329 -1.74 -12.62 13.34
C GLU A 329 -2.77 -12.76 14.48
N ASN A 330 -2.61 -11.98 15.55
CA ASN A 330 -3.51 -11.95 16.71
C ASN A 330 -4.81 -11.16 16.51
N ILE A 331 -5.01 -10.50 15.36
CA ILE A 331 -6.27 -9.82 15.01
C ILE A 331 -7.34 -10.80 14.48
N LYS A 332 -7.00 -12.11 14.39
CA LYS A 332 -7.95 -13.20 14.09
C LYS A 332 -9.03 -13.37 15.16
#